data_AF-A0A6B2MQ42-F1
#
_entry.id   AF-A0A6B2MQ42-F1
#
_cell.length_a   1.000
_cell.length_b   1.000
_cell.length_c   1.000
_cell.angle_alpha   90.00
_cell.angle_beta   90.00
_cell.angle_gamma   90.00
#
_symmetry.space_group_name_H-M   'P 1'
#
loop_
_entity.id
_entity.type
_entity.pdbx_description
1 polymer ?
#
loop_
_entity_poly.entity_id
_entity_poly.type
_entity_poly.pdbx_seq_one_letter_code
_entity_poly.pdbx_strand_id
1 'polypeptide(L)'
;MARSPKKAEASAPHVSIDELLAEPALVRSPLWLNGRRKVAAIIADATVDPALLPENAIALVSLTAFAPSAPSRTMIDVPLYANDPGPDVLPAAWLKKSAA
;
A
#
# COMPACT_ATOMS: atom_id res chain seq x y z
N MET A 1 33.37 -1.74 30.72
CA MET A 1 33.38 -1.62 29.24
C MET A 1 32.05 -2.16 28.72
N ALA A 2 31.13 -1.28 28.35
CA ALA A 2 29.83 -1.66 27.80
C ALA A 2 29.96 -1.84 26.27
N ARG A 3 29.60 -3.02 25.75
CA ARG A 3 29.37 -3.21 24.31
C ARG A 3 27.92 -3.65 24.14
N SER A 4 27.07 -2.67 23.82
CA SER A 4 25.71 -2.91 23.35
C SER A 4 25.74 -3.57 21.97
N PRO A 5 24.92 -4.60 21.69
CA PRO A 5 24.78 -5.11 20.34
C PRO A 5 23.91 -4.14 19.53
N LYS A 6 24.51 -3.51 18.52
CA LYS A 6 23.81 -2.78 17.46
C LYS A 6 23.05 -3.80 16.62
N LYS A 7 21.80 -4.09 17.01
CA LYS A 7 20.84 -4.72 16.10
C LYS A 7 20.68 -3.77 14.92
N ALA A 8 21.01 -4.26 13.73
CA ALA A 8 20.62 -3.64 12.49
C ALA A 8 19.10 -3.76 12.40
N GLU A 9 18.38 -2.75 12.92
CA GLU A 9 17.05 -2.45 12.43
C GLU A 9 17.24 -2.08 10.97
N ALA A 10 16.87 -3.00 10.08
CA ALA A 10 16.62 -2.68 8.70
C ALA A 10 15.63 -1.53 8.71
N SER A 11 16.12 -0.33 8.38
CA SER A 11 15.29 0.87 8.27
C SER A 11 14.14 0.53 7.34
N ALA A 12 12.95 0.31 7.92
CA ALA A 12 11.73 0.39 7.14
C ALA A 12 11.78 1.75 6.43
N PRO A 13 11.47 1.81 5.12
CA PRO A 13 11.40 3.10 4.44
C PRO A 13 10.47 3.98 5.27
N HIS A 14 11.00 5.10 5.77
CA HIS A 14 10.23 6.02 6.59
C HIS A 14 9.27 6.75 5.65
N VAL A 15 8.12 6.14 5.37
CA VAL A 15 7.11 6.71 4.49
C VAL A 15 6.33 7.75 5.29
N SER A 16 6.37 9.01 4.86
CA SER A 16 5.53 10.05 5.46
C SER A 16 4.08 9.83 5.05
N ILE A 17 3.15 9.83 6.00
CA ILE A 17 1.71 9.73 5.72
C ILE A 17 1.28 10.87 4.80
N ASP A 18 1.77 12.08 5.05
CA ASP A 18 1.42 13.28 4.26
C ASP A 18 1.87 13.15 2.79
N GLU A 19 2.96 12.41 2.53
CA GLU A 19 3.44 12.13 1.18
C GLU A 19 2.62 11.05 0.47
N LEU A 20 1.84 10.25 1.20
CA LEU A 20 0.97 9.23 0.62
C LEU A 20 -0.41 9.78 0.25
N LEU A 21 -0.89 10.81 0.94
CA LEU A 21 -2.23 11.34 0.73
C LEU A 21 -2.38 11.91 -0.68
N ALA A 22 -3.50 11.60 -1.32
CA ALA A 22 -3.82 11.96 -2.71
C ALA A 22 -2.89 11.36 -3.79
N GLU A 23 -1.90 10.53 -3.42
CA GLU A 23 -1.02 9.90 -4.40
C GLU A 23 -1.75 8.82 -5.23
N PRO A 24 -1.45 8.72 -6.55
CA PRO A 24 -1.98 7.67 -7.39
C PRO A 24 -1.31 6.33 -7.09
N ALA A 25 -2.14 5.35 -6.74
CA ALA A 25 -1.73 3.97 -6.54
C ALA A 25 -2.37 3.05 -7.58
N LEU A 26 -1.80 1.85 -7.69
CA LEU A 26 -2.46 0.72 -8.29
C LEU A 26 -2.92 -0.21 -7.17
N VAL A 27 -4.15 -0.71 -7.28
CA VAL A 27 -4.73 -1.66 -6.35
C VAL A 27 -5.18 -2.92 -7.07
N ARG A 28 -5.01 -4.05 -6.41
CA ARG A 28 -5.58 -5.34 -6.78
C ARG A 28 -6.38 -5.85 -5.59
N SER A 29 -7.66 -6.12 -5.79
CA SER A 29 -8.58 -6.50 -4.71
C SER A 29 -9.60 -7.52 -5.22
N PRO A 30 -10.04 -8.47 -4.38
CA PRO A 30 -11.11 -9.39 -4.76
C PRO A 30 -12.42 -8.66 -5.07
N LEU A 31 -12.61 -7.43 -4.57
CA LEU A 31 -13.81 -6.61 -4.81
C LEU A 31 -13.94 -6.15 -6.27
N TRP A 32 -12.84 -5.98 -7.00
CA TRP A 32 -12.86 -5.54 -8.39
C TRP A 32 -12.20 -6.54 -9.30
N LEU A 33 -12.94 -6.97 -10.33
CA LEU A 33 -12.43 -7.86 -11.36
C LEU A 33 -11.85 -9.17 -10.77
N ASN A 34 -12.32 -9.60 -9.60
CA ASN A 34 -11.85 -10.75 -8.83
C ASN A 34 -10.33 -10.77 -8.62
N GLY A 35 -9.71 -9.60 -8.44
CA GLY A 35 -8.26 -9.48 -8.30
C GLY A 35 -7.48 -9.77 -9.59
N ARG A 36 -8.13 -10.00 -10.74
CA ARG A 36 -7.44 -10.39 -11.99
C ARG A 36 -6.76 -9.22 -12.69
N ARG A 37 -7.13 -7.98 -12.36
CA ARG A 37 -6.58 -6.77 -12.98
C ARG A 37 -6.20 -5.75 -11.94
N LYS A 38 -5.23 -4.91 -12.32
CA LYS A 38 -4.81 -3.73 -11.59
C LYS A 38 -5.82 -2.62 -11.86
N VAL A 39 -6.28 -1.97 -10.80
CA VAL A 39 -7.22 -0.85 -10.85
C VAL A 39 -6.49 0.39 -10.35
N ALA A 40 -6.70 1.53 -11.00
CA ALA A 40 -6.16 2.80 -10.52
C ALA A 40 -6.91 3.23 -9.25
N ALA A 41 -6.19 3.76 -8.28
CA ALA A 41 -6.76 4.27 -7.04
C ALA A 41 -6.04 5.53 -6.57
N ILE A 42 -6.71 6.28 -5.70
CA ILE A 42 -6.15 7.44 -5.00
C ILE A 42 -6.14 7.11 -3.52
N ILE A 43 -5.01 7.35 -2.85
CA ILE A 43 -4.90 7.21 -1.39
C ILE A 43 -5.64 8.35 -0.72
N ALA A 44 -6.65 8.02 0.08
CA ALA A 44 -7.45 8.95 0.84
C ALA A 44 -7.00 9.08 2.30
N ASP A 45 -6.41 8.01 2.85
CA ASP A 45 -5.88 7.96 4.22
C ASP A 45 -4.79 6.89 4.31
N ALA A 46 -3.91 6.99 5.32
CA ALA A 46 -2.84 6.03 5.55
C ALA A 46 -2.47 5.90 7.03
N THR A 47 -2.13 4.69 7.45
CA THR A 47 -1.51 4.40 8.74
C THR A 47 -0.25 3.56 8.57
N VAL A 48 0.77 3.88 9.36
CA VAL A 48 2.05 3.16 9.42
C VAL A 48 2.21 2.43 10.76
N ASP A 49 1.11 2.24 11.50
CA ASP A 49 1.14 1.53 12.77
C ASP A 49 1.60 0.07 12.57
N PRO A 50 2.78 -0.32 13.09
CA PRO A 50 3.33 -1.66 12.88
C PRO A 50 2.46 -2.77 13.45
N ALA A 51 1.53 -2.47 14.38
CA ALA A 51 0.58 -3.46 14.89
C ALA A 51 -0.49 -3.86 13.86
N LEU A 52 -0.71 -3.04 12.82
CA LEU A 52 -1.73 -3.23 11.80
C LEU A 52 -1.17 -3.69 10.44
N LEU A 53 0.16 -3.72 10.29
CA LEU A 53 0.81 -4.01 9.01
C LEU A 53 1.04 -5.52 8.82
N PRO A 54 0.58 -6.10 7.69
CA PRO A 54 0.98 -7.44 7.30
C PRO A 54 2.45 -7.47 6.85
N GLU A 55 3.04 -8.67 6.78
CA GLU A 55 4.44 -8.86 6.42
C GLU A 55 4.80 -8.16 5.10
N ASN A 56 5.90 -7.40 5.11
CA ASN A 56 6.45 -6.64 3.99
C ASN A 56 5.60 -5.46 3.48
N ALA A 57 4.46 -5.13 4.11
CA ALA A 57 3.73 -3.90 3.84
C ALA A 57 4.45 -2.69 4.46
N ILE A 58 4.39 -1.56 3.77
CA ILE A 58 4.98 -0.29 4.21
C ILE A 58 3.95 0.62 4.90
N ALA A 59 2.67 0.45 4.59
CA ALA A 59 1.55 1.16 5.20
C ALA A 59 0.25 0.37 5.01
N LEU A 60 -0.78 0.69 5.77
CA LEU A 60 -2.16 0.31 5.50
C LEU A 60 -2.88 1.58 5.01
N VAL A 61 -3.52 1.50 3.85
CA VAL A 61 -4.09 2.69 3.18
C VAL A 61 -5.57 2.52 2.89
N SER A 62 -6.28 3.63 3.07
CA SER A 62 -7.62 3.83 2.53
C SER A 62 -7.50 4.35 1.11
N LEU A 63 -8.11 3.67 0.16
CA LEU A 63 -8.00 3.92 -1.27
C LEU A 63 -9.39 4.12 -1.87
N THR A 64 -9.53 5.09 -2.76
CA THR A 64 -10.67 5.15 -3.67
C THR A 64 -10.27 4.60 -5.02
N ALA A 65 -10.83 3.45 -5.41
CA ALA A 65 -10.50 2.80 -6.68
C ALA A 65 -11.49 3.14 -7.79
N PHE A 66 -10.97 3.19 -9.02
CA PHE A 66 -11.67 3.59 -10.24
C PHE A 66 -11.67 2.43 -11.24
N ALA A 67 -12.52 1.44 -11.01
CA ALA A 67 -12.60 0.27 -11.90
C ALA A 67 -13.19 0.67 -13.27
N PRO A 68 -12.68 0.12 -14.39
CA PRO A 68 -13.26 0.37 -15.70
C PRO A 68 -14.75 0.02 -15.72
N SER A 69 -15.58 0.93 -16.25
CA SER A 69 -17.01 0.72 -16.43
C SER A 69 -17.84 0.57 -15.13
N ALA A 70 -17.30 0.97 -13.97
CA ALA A 70 -18.02 0.96 -12.69
C ALA A 70 -17.80 2.29 -11.93
N PRO A 71 -18.75 2.70 -11.06
CA PRO A 71 -18.53 3.85 -10.19
C PRO A 71 -17.36 3.60 -9.23
N SER A 72 -16.66 4.67 -8.85
CA SER A 72 -15.58 4.58 -7.88
C SER A 72 -16.08 4.08 -6.52
N ARG A 73 -15.20 3.39 -5.79
CA ARG A 73 -15.52 2.82 -4.48
C ARG A 73 -14.35 3.00 -3.52
N THR A 74 -14.65 3.39 -2.29
CA THR A 74 -13.68 3.50 -1.19
C THR A 74 -13.44 2.13 -0.55
N MET A 75 -12.17 1.83 -0.26
CA MET A 75 -11.69 0.71 0.56
C MET A 75 -10.85 1.30 1.68
N ILE A 76 -11.00 0.80 2.90
CA ILE A 76 -10.34 1.40 4.08
C ILE A 76 -9.02 0.70 4.40
N ASP A 77 -8.96 -0.63 4.25
CA ASP A 77 -7.81 -1.43 4.71
C ASP A 77 -7.18 -2.20 3.55
N VAL A 78 -6.26 -1.55 2.83
CA VAL A 78 -5.44 -2.22 1.82
C VAL A 78 -3.97 -2.08 2.18
N PRO A 79 -3.20 -3.17 2.27
CA PRO A 79 -1.77 -3.07 2.49
C PRO A 79 -1.09 -2.44 1.27
N LEU A 80 -0.32 -1.40 1.54
CA LEU A 80 0.55 -0.74 0.58
C LEU A 80 1.91 -1.42 0.61
N TYR A 81 2.43 -1.77 -0.56
CA TYR A 81 3.74 -2.35 -0.76
C TYR A 81 4.62 -1.42 -1.59
N ALA A 82 5.93 -1.50 -1.42
CA ALA A 82 6.89 -0.69 -2.17
C ALA A 82 6.88 -0.99 -3.69
N ASN A 83 6.53 -2.22 -4.08
CA ASN A 83 6.37 -2.66 -5.47
C ASN A 83 5.19 -3.64 -5.56
N ASP A 84 4.77 -4.02 -6.78
CA ASP A 84 3.72 -5.03 -6.99
C ASP A 84 4.11 -6.36 -6.29
N PRO A 85 3.34 -6.81 -5.29
CA PRO A 85 3.66 -8.02 -4.53
C PRO A 85 3.32 -9.34 -5.27
N GLY A 86 2.79 -9.25 -6.50
CA GLY A 86 2.45 -10.43 -7.30
C GLY A 86 0.99 -10.88 -7.15
N PRO A 87 0.48 -11.67 -8.11
CA PRO A 87 -0.96 -11.94 -8.29
C PRO A 87 -1.66 -12.61 -7.11
N ASP A 88 -0.92 -13.32 -6.26
CA ASP A 88 -1.48 -14.11 -5.16
C ASP A 88 -1.71 -13.28 -3.88
N VAL A 89 -1.19 -12.04 -3.82
CA VAL A 89 -1.37 -11.15 -2.67
C VAL A 89 -2.56 -10.22 -2.92
N LEU A 90 -3.62 -10.42 -2.14
CA LEU A 90 -4.90 -9.75 -2.25
C LEU A 90 -5.54 -9.52 -0.86
N PRO A 91 -6.09 -8.32 -0.57
CA PRO A 91 -5.95 -7.09 -1.34
C PRO A 91 -4.51 -6.55 -1.23
N ALA A 92 -4.04 -5.84 -2.27
CA ALA A 92 -2.72 -5.22 -2.28
C ALA A 92 -2.72 -3.92 -3.10
N ALA A 93 -1.99 -2.92 -2.62
CA ALA A 93 -1.73 -1.69 -3.35
C ALA A 93 -0.24 -1.41 -3.44
N TRP A 94 0.16 -0.63 -4.43
CA TRP A 94 1.52 -0.11 -4.58
C TRP A 94 1.48 1.21 -5.32
N LEU A 95 2.42 2.10 -5.00
CA LEU A 95 2.53 3.38 -5.68
C LEU A 95 2.85 3.15 -7.16
N LYS A 96 2.16 3.89 -8.03
CA LYS A 96 2.56 3.95 -9.43
C LYS A 96 3.84 4.78 -9.44
N LYS A 97 5.01 4.14 -9.65
CA LYS A 97 6.27 4.89 -9.81
C LYS A 97 6.05 5.94 -10.89
N SER A 98 5.94 7.19 -10.47
CA SER A 98 6.08 8.34 -11.36
C SER A 98 7.48 8.19 -11.94
N ALA A 99 7.56 7.86 -13.23
CA ALA A 99 8.83 7.93 -13.93
C ALA A 99 9.26 9.39 -13.85
N ALA A 100 10.21 9.68 -12.96
CA ALA A 100 10.96 10.92 -12.98
C ALA A 100 11.92 10.90 -14.17
#